data_AF-A0A7Y7NZE6-F1
#
_entry.id   AF-A0A7Y7NZE6-F1
#
_cell.length_a   1.000
_cell.length_b   1.000
_cell.length_c   1.000
_cell.angle_alpha   90.00
_cell.angle_beta   90.00
_cell.angle_gamma   90.00
#
_symmetry.space_group_name_H-M   'P 1'
#
loop_
_entity.id
_entity.type
_entity.pdbx_description
1 polymer ?
#
loop_
_entity_poly.entity_id
_entity_poly.type
_entity_poly.pdbx_seq_one_letter_code
_entity_poly.pdbx_strand_id
1 'polypeptide(L)'
;MKSTTSIIALLLMLVLGVHAQDTYNVTKVNGNVSFVKSGKLVKPGDVLNPSDQVKFENFEAYIITINQKMARFMLKLPTPQTNGAKQNQVLTAMVKDIALVTKRRSLMSVRFNPNEKEVTDLKNYFGTDKFSIIGDNVDIALNSAKYPLSDNKFIVFHYKVNNSPVSKMLGYEQQTIKIEKDKILSTKAGPINGNEVSDLTVYLYEKSSRSSEEITKLTLVFVDKETLKNEFKTILPILKRQKMNDEAIKKYLIEYYYDFYGATDSKTIDAFAGEVVKANP
;
A
#
# COMPACT_ATOMS: atom_id res chain seq x y z
N MET A 1 15.87 41.85 50.21
CA MET A 1 14.82 40.90 49.74
C MET A 1 14.41 41.16 48.29
N LYS A 2 15.36 41.30 47.35
CA LYS A 2 15.07 41.50 45.90
C LYS A 2 15.70 40.45 44.98
N SER A 3 16.56 39.56 45.50
CA SER A 3 17.24 38.54 44.67
C SER A 3 16.46 37.23 44.54
N THR A 4 15.53 36.93 45.47
CA THR A 4 14.75 35.68 45.43
C THR A 4 13.60 35.72 44.43
N THR A 5 13.06 36.91 44.11
CA THR A 5 11.97 37.07 43.13
C THR A 5 12.44 36.84 41.68
N SER A 6 13.72 37.09 41.39
CA SER A 6 14.29 36.94 40.05
C SER A 6 14.59 35.49 39.68
N ILE A 7 14.80 34.60 40.66
CA ILE A 7 15.08 33.18 40.44
C ILE A 7 13.81 32.42 40.08
N ILE A 8 12.65 32.79 40.66
CA ILE A 8 11.35 32.16 40.36
C ILE A 8 10.88 32.52 38.93
N ALA A 9 11.12 33.75 38.47
CA ALA A 9 10.80 34.16 37.10
C ALA A 9 11.67 33.46 36.04
N LEU A 10 12.94 33.15 36.37
CA LEU A 10 13.84 32.41 35.49
C LEU A 10 13.50 30.91 35.44
N LEU A 11 13.04 30.33 36.56
CA LEU A 11 12.56 28.94 36.60
C LEU A 11 11.24 28.75 35.84
N LEU A 12 10.38 29.76 35.78
CA LEU A 12 9.11 29.70 35.05
C LEU A 12 9.30 29.75 33.52
N MET A 13 10.35 30.39 33.01
CA MET A 13 10.63 30.42 31.56
C MET A 13 11.22 29.12 31.01
N LEU A 14 11.75 28.23 31.87
CA LEU A 14 12.31 26.94 31.46
C LEU A 14 11.26 25.85 31.22
N VAL A 15 9.98 26.08 31.55
CA VAL A 15 8.89 25.10 31.36
C VAL A 15 8.20 25.25 30.00
N LEU A 16 8.56 26.27 29.20
CA LEU A 16 8.16 26.33 27.79
C LEU A 16 9.10 25.46 26.93
N GLY A 17 9.28 24.21 27.34
CA GLY A 17 9.66 23.17 26.41
C GLY A 17 8.56 23.10 25.37
N VAL A 18 8.83 23.68 24.19
CA VAL A 18 8.04 23.47 23.00
C VAL A 18 8.06 21.97 22.75
N HIS A 19 7.08 21.25 23.30
CA HIS A 19 6.73 19.94 22.81
C HIS A 19 6.36 20.18 21.36
N ALA A 20 7.31 19.93 20.44
CA ALA A 20 7.00 19.81 19.03
C ALA A 20 5.92 18.73 18.95
N GLN A 21 4.67 19.16 18.82
CA GLN A 21 3.56 18.24 18.64
C GLN A 21 3.86 17.47 17.35
N ASP A 22 3.90 16.14 17.44
CA ASP A 22 4.15 15.28 16.29
C ASP A 22 3.07 15.59 15.23
N THR A 23 3.46 16.31 14.18
CA THR A 23 2.58 16.66 13.06
C THR A 23 2.55 15.53 12.04
N TYR A 24 1.44 15.41 11.32
CA TYR A 24 1.21 14.36 10.33
C TYR A 24 1.09 14.99 8.94
N ASN A 25 2.10 14.78 8.09
CA ASN A 25 2.08 15.26 6.70
C ASN A 25 1.27 14.29 5.85
N VAL A 26 0.23 14.78 5.19
CA VAL A 26 -0.67 13.97 4.35
C VAL A 26 0.01 13.60 3.06
N THR A 27 0.05 12.30 2.77
CA THR A 27 0.68 11.74 1.57
C THR A 27 -0.36 11.21 0.59
N LYS A 28 -1.45 10.63 1.11
CA LYS A 28 -2.59 10.12 0.33
C LYS A 28 -3.88 10.28 1.11
N VAL A 29 -4.97 10.51 0.38
CA VAL A 29 -6.35 10.46 0.88
C VAL A 29 -7.14 9.52 0.00
N ASN A 30 -7.88 8.59 0.60
CA ASN A 30 -8.82 7.70 -0.08
C ASN A 30 -10.23 7.99 0.43
N GLY A 31 -11.16 8.26 -0.49
CA GLY A 31 -12.49 8.78 -0.16
C GLY A 31 -12.48 10.25 0.25
N ASN A 32 -13.64 10.78 0.65
CA ASN A 32 -13.76 12.18 1.07
C ASN A 32 -13.51 12.32 2.57
N VAL A 33 -12.48 13.11 2.93
CA VAL A 33 -12.19 13.49 4.31
C VAL A 33 -12.04 15.00 4.39
N SER A 34 -12.62 15.64 5.41
CA SER A 34 -12.65 17.10 5.55
C SER A 34 -12.29 17.55 6.96
N PHE A 35 -11.74 18.75 7.09
CA PHE A 35 -11.55 19.38 8.41
C PHE A 35 -12.91 19.79 8.97
N VAL A 36 -13.24 19.37 10.19
CA VAL A 36 -14.54 19.71 10.83
C VAL A 36 -14.70 21.23 10.96
N LYS A 37 -13.63 21.94 11.34
CA LYS A 37 -13.66 23.39 11.60
C LYS A 37 -13.91 24.23 10.35
N SER A 38 -13.35 23.84 9.20
CA SER A 38 -13.36 24.67 7.99
C SER A 38 -14.23 24.10 6.86
N GLY A 39 -14.63 22.83 6.94
CA GLY A 39 -15.31 22.10 5.87
C GLY A 39 -14.42 21.80 4.65
N LYS A 40 -13.17 22.28 4.62
CA LYS A 40 -12.26 22.03 3.50
C LYS A 40 -11.86 20.56 3.46
N LEU A 41 -11.77 20.01 2.24
CA LEU A 41 -11.25 18.68 2.04
C LEU A 41 -9.77 18.61 2.44
N VAL A 42 -9.41 17.53 3.11
CA VAL A 42 -8.02 17.14 3.36
C VAL A 42 -7.45 16.62 2.04
N LYS A 43 -6.24 17.05 1.69
CA LYS A 43 -5.56 16.66 0.45
C LYS A 43 -4.08 16.32 0.68
N PRO A 44 -3.44 15.58 -0.25
CA PRO A 44 -1.99 15.39 -0.24
C PRO A 44 -1.24 16.72 -0.10
N GLY A 45 -0.23 16.74 0.77
CA GLY A 45 0.56 17.93 1.11
C GLY A 45 0.03 18.73 2.31
N ASP A 46 -1.19 18.50 2.78
CA ASP A 46 -1.68 19.12 4.01
C ASP A 46 -0.92 18.61 5.25
N VAL A 47 -0.94 19.40 6.33
CA VAL A 47 -0.36 19.03 7.62
C VAL A 47 -1.47 18.98 8.65
N LEU A 48 -1.58 17.85 9.35
CA LEU A 48 -2.55 17.63 10.42
C LEU A 48 -1.86 17.68 11.79
N ASN A 49 -2.48 18.37 12.72
CA ASN A 49 -2.09 18.38 14.12
C ASN A 49 -2.81 17.25 14.88
N PRO A 50 -2.22 16.71 15.97
CA PRO A 50 -2.85 15.68 16.80
C PRO A 50 -4.26 16.03 17.29
N SER A 51 -4.52 17.32 17.52
CA SER A 51 -5.80 17.86 18.01
C SER A 51 -6.80 18.22 16.91
N ASP A 52 -6.43 18.15 15.62
CA ASP A 52 -7.35 18.45 14.54
C ASP A 52 -8.48 17.42 14.50
N GLN A 53 -9.69 17.91 14.27
CA GLN A 53 -10.86 17.06 14.04
C GLN A 53 -11.12 16.94 12.54
N VAL A 54 -11.23 15.70 12.08
CA VAL A 54 -11.52 15.36 10.69
C VAL A 54 -12.84 14.59 10.60
N LYS A 55 -13.59 14.83 9.53
CA LYS A 55 -14.84 14.16 9.18
C LYS A 55 -14.60 13.28 7.95
N PHE A 56 -14.89 11.99 8.08
CA PHE A 56 -14.87 11.02 7.00
C PHE A 56 -16.27 10.90 6.39
N GLU A 57 -16.34 10.67 5.09
CA GLU A 57 -17.59 10.39 4.39
C GLU A 57 -18.16 9.02 4.73
N ASN A 58 -17.31 8.02 4.94
CA ASN A 58 -17.68 6.65 5.28
C ASN A 58 -16.53 5.94 6.03
N PHE A 59 -16.77 4.72 6.51
CA PHE A 59 -15.78 3.92 7.23
C PHE A 59 -14.64 3.38 6.36
N GLU A 60 -14.76 3.42 5.03
CA GLU A 60 -13.71 3.00 4.11
C GLU A 60 -12.75 4.12 3.71
N ALA A 61 -13.09 5.37 4.01
CA ALA A 61 -12.21 6.50 3.81
C ALA A 61 -11.02 6.46 4.80
N TYR A 62 -9.84 6.81 4.30
CA TYR A 62 -8.62 6.84 5.10
C TYR A 62 -7.62 7.89 4.61
N ILE A 63 -6.70 8.29 5.49
CA ILE A 63 -5.59 9.18 5.16
C ILE A 63 -4.28 8.45 5.49
N ILE A 64 -3.29 8.53 4.60
CA ILE A 64 -1.93 8.09 4.90
C ILE A 64 -1.07 9.30 5.21
N THR A 65 -0.32 9.22 6.29
CA THR A 65 0.54 10.33 6.74
C THR A 65 1.94 9.88 7.15
N ILE A 66 2.88 10.82 7.11
CA ILE A 66 4.24 10.68 7.61
C ILE A 66 4.49 11.75 8.67
N ASN A 67 4.96 11.35 9.85
CA ASN A 67 5.32 12.31 10.88
C ASN A 67 6.78 12.78 10.76
N GLN A 68 7.18 13.73 11.60
CA GLN A 68 8.54 14.28 11.62
C GLN A 68 9.63 13.24 11.93
N LYS A 69 9.28 12.15 12.62
CA LYS A 69 10.16 11.01 12.93
C LYS A 69 10.17 9.95 11.83
N MET A 70 9.62 10.27 10.66
CA MET A 70 9.50 9.40 9.50
C MET A 70 8.65 8.14 9.72
N ALA A 71 7.88 8.09 10.82
CA ALA A 71 6.90 7.05 11.05
C ALA A 71 5.68 7.27 10.15
N ARG A 72 5.17 6.16 9.61
CA ARG A 72 4.06 6.09 8.68
C ARG A 72 2.79 5.72 9.45
N PHE A 73 1.70 6.41 9.17
CA PHE A 73 0.42 6.21 9.85
C PHE A 73 -0.72 6.12 8.85
N MET A 74 -1.68 5.26 9.16
CA MET A 74 -3.00 5.26 8.54
C MET A 74 -3.99 5.86 9.53
N LEU A 75 -4.68 6.92 9.11
CA LEU A 75 -5.81 7.50 9.83
C LEU A 75 -7.10 6.90 9.24
N LYS A 76 -7.77 6.03 9.99
CA LYS A 76 -9.02 5.38 9.58
C LYS A 76 -9.97 5.27 10.77
N LEU A 77 -11.27 5.47 10.54
CA LEU A 77 -12.27 5.19 11.57
C LEU A 77 -12.38 3.68 11.82
N PRO A 78 -12.51 3.22 13.08
CA PRO A 78 -12.76 1.82 13.36
C PRO A 78 -14.13 1.40 12.80
N THR A 79 -14.15 0.32 12.00
CA THR A 79 -15.39 -0.24 11.47
C THR A 79 -16.23 -0.85 12.62
N PRO A 80 -17.54 -0.57 12.70
CA PRO A 80 -18.39 -1.17 13.74
C PRO A 80 -18.43 -2.70 13.60
N GLN A 81 -18.20 -3.43 14.71
CA GLN A 81 -18.10 -4.90 14.68
C GLN A 81 -19.45 -5.65 14.76
N THR A 82 -20.60 -4.97 14.71
CA THR A 82 -21.91 -5.61 14.87
C THR A 82 -22.99 -5.00 13.98
N ASN A 83 -23.95 -5.84 13.55
CA ASN A 83 -25.20 -5.51 12.83
C ASN A 83 -26.17 -4.58 13.61
N GLY A 84 -25.64 -3.80 14.56
CA GLY A 84 -26.36 -2.80 15.35
C GLY A 84 -25.75 -1.41 15.15
N ALA A 85 -25.30 -1.10 13.93
CA ALA A 85 -24.85 0.23 13.58
C ALA A 85 -25.96 1.23 13.92
N LYS A 86 -25.75 2.02 14.98
CA LYS A 86 -26.63 3.15 15.27
C LYS A 86 -26.61 4.03 14.03
N GLN A 87 -27.79 4.27 13.47
CA GLN A 87 -28.05 5.00 12.23
C GLN A 87 -27.49 6.45 12.22
N ASN A 88 -26.91 6.91 13.33
CA ASN A 88 -26.31 8.23 13.56
C ASN A 88 -24.89 8.16 14.15
N GLN A 89 -24.03 7.26 13.67
CA GLN A 89 -22.62 7.30 14.07
C GLN A 89 -21.94 8.55 13.48
N VAL A 90 -21.37 9.36 14.37
CA VAL A 90 -20.62 10.56 13.98
C VAL A 90 -19.31 10.09 13.34
N LEU A 91 -19.15 10.34 12.04
CA LEU A 91 -17.94 10.00 11.29
C LEU A 91 -16.82 11.03 11.49
N THR A 92 -16.65 11.51 12.71
CA THR A 92 -15.61 12.48 13.07
C THR A 92 -14.71 11.93 14.15
N ALA A 93 -13.42 12.21 14.06
CA ALA A 93 -12.46 11.86 15.10
C ALA A 93 -11.33 12.88 15.19
N MET A 94 -10.66 12.94 16.35
CA MET A 94 -9.38 13.65 16.47
C MET A 94 -8.28 12.80 15.83
N VAL A 95 -7.36 13.44 15.12
CA VAL A 95 -6.26 12.78 14.40
C VAL A 95 -5.48 11.82 15.29
N LYS A 96 -5.12 12.22 16.51
CA LYS A 96 -4.35 11.38 17.45
C LYS A 96 -5.06 10.07 17.84
N ASP A 97 -6.39 10.05 17.85
CA ASP A 97 -7.16 8.90 18.34
C ASP A 97 -7.29 7.81 17.27
N ILE A 98 -7.07 8.17 16.01
CA ILE A 98 -7.20 7.29 14.85
C ILE A 98 -5.87 7.08 14.11
N ALA A 99 -4.76 7.62 14.64
CA ALA A 99 -3.44 7.48 14.05
C ALA A 99 -2.83 6.12 14.34
N LEU A 100 -3.02 5.18 13.42
CA LEU A 100 -2.50 3.82 13.53
C LEU A 100 -1.13 3.73 12.84
N VAL A 101 -0.09 3.41 13.61
CA VAL A 101 1.26 3.17 13.06
C VAL A 101 1.23 1.96 12.12
N THR A 102 1.77 2.11 10.91
CA THR A 102 1.93 0.96 10.01
C THR A 102 3.24 0.22 10.29
N LYS A 103 3.17 -1.10 10.42
CA LYS A 103 4.35 -1.97 10.60
C LYS A 103 4.23 -3.20 9.69
N ARG A 104 4.54 -3.08 8.40
CA ARG A 104 4.70 -4.24 7.50
C ARG A 104 6.14 -4.43 6.99
N ARG A 105 7.13 -3.88 7.70
CA ARG A 105 8.57 -4.07 7.38
C ARG A 105 8.99 -5.54 7.25
N SER A 106 8.29 -6.47 7.91
CA SER A 106 8.57 -7.92 7.84
C SER A 106 8.30 -8.54 6.46
N LEU A 107 7.33 -8.03 5.70
CA LEU A 107 7.03 -8.56 4.36
C LEU A 107 8.12 -8.20 3.35
N MET A 108 8.63 -6.96 3.41
CA MET A 108 9.72 -6.51 2.55
C MET A 108 10.99 -7.34 2.79
N SER A 109 11.38 -7.57 4.06
CA SER A 109 12.62 -8.28 4.38
C SER A 109 12.67 -9.73 3.87
N VAL A 110 11.53 -10.37 3.66
CA VAL A 110 11.47 -11.77 3.19
C VAL A 110 11.35 -11.87 1.67
N ARG A 111 10.74 -10.87 1.02
CA ARG A 111 10.31 -10.97 -0.38
C ARG A 111 11.00 -9.99 -1.33
N PHE A 112 11.70 -8.99 -0.81
CA PHE A 112 12.39 -8.02 -1.63
C PHE A 112 13.73 -8.58 -2.12
N ASN A 113 13.78 -8.99 -3.39
CA ASN A 113 15.00 -9.39 -4.08
C ASN A 113 15.00 -8.90 -5.54
N PRO A 114 15.42 -7.65 -5.81
CA PRO A 114 15.40 -7.10 -7.17
C PRO A 114 16.40 -7.79 -8.12
N ASN A 115 17.34 -8.58 -7.59
CA ASN A 115 18.34 -9.30 -8.39
C ASN A 115 17.89 -10.74 -8.75
N GLU A 116 16.73 -11.19 -8.25
CA GLU A 116 16.20 -12.53 -8.56
C GLU A 116 15.92 -12.64 -10.06
N LYS A 117 16.63 -13.50 -10.79
CA LYS A 117 16.44 -13.62 -12.24
C LYS A 117 15.15 -14.34 -12.61
N GLU A 118 14.84 -15.40 -11.87
CA GLU A 118 13.71 -16.29 -12.07
C GLU A 118 13.08 -16.66 -10.72
N VAL A 119 11.76 -16.80 -10.69
CA VAL A 119 11.03 -17.17 -9.48
C VAL A 119 11.06 -18.68 -9.31
N THR A 120 11.62 -19.13 -8.18
CA THR A 120 11.70 -20.55 -7.80
C THR A 120 10.63 -20.97 -6.80
N ASP A 121 9.86 -20.04 -6.24
CA ASP A 121 8.77 -20.34 -5.32
C ASP A 121 7.66 -19.31 -5.51
N LEU A 122 6.67 -19.66 -6.34
CA LEU A 122 5.53 -18.79 -6.62
C LEU A 122 4.68 -18.54 -5.37
N LYS A 123 4.63 -19.49 -4.42
CA LYS A 123 3.88 -19.32 -3.18
C LYS A 123 4.53 -18.24 -2.31
N ASN A 124 5.85 -18.25 -2.18
CA ASN A 124 6.56 -17.19 -1.45
C ASN A 124 6.52 -15.85 -2.19
N TYR A 125 6.72 -15.86 -3.51
CA TYR A 125 6.71 -14.68 -4.37
C TYR A 125 5.38 -13.92 -4.28
N PHE A 126 4.27 -14.62 -4.52
CA PHE A 126 2.93 -14.04 -4.43
C PHE A 126 2.50 -13.81 -2.97
N GLY A 127 2.86 -14.74 -2.08
CA GLY A 127 2.35 -14.80 -0.71
C GLY A 127 0.90 -15.26 -0.62
N THR A 128 0.30 -15.04 0.56
CA THR A 128 -1.03 -15.56 0.93
C THR A 128 -2.03 -14.47 1.34
N ASP A 129 -1.68 -13.20 1.18
CA ASP A 129 -2.52 -12.06 1.61
C ASP A 129 -2.80 -11.15 0.42
N LYS A 130 -1.91 -10.20 0.14
CA LYS A 130 -2.05 -9.24 -0.96
C LYS A 130 -0.80 -9.24 -1.83
N PHE A 131 -1.01 -9.35 -3.15
CA PHE A 131 0.00 -9.11 -4.17
C PHE A 131 -0.47 -8.00 -5.10
N SER A 132 0.37 -6.99 -5.27
CA SER A 132 0.06 -5.78 -6.01
C SER A 132 0.94 -5.66 -7.24
N ILE A 133 0.36 -5.23 -8.35
CA ILE A 133 1.03 -4.96 -9.62
C ILE A 133 1.01 -3.45 -9.84
N ILE A 134 2.16 -2.86 -10.15
CA ILE A 134 2.27 -1.43 -10.46
C ILE A 134 1.97 -1.24 -11.95
N GLY A 135 0.89 -0.53 -12.26
CA GLY A 135 0.37 -0.37 -13.62
C GLY A 135 -0.57 -1.50 -14.03
N ASP A 136 -0.59 -1.79 -15.32
CA ASP A 136 -1.57 -2.70 -15.92
C ASP A 136 -1.00 -4.08 -16.25
N ASN A 137 0.30 -4.31 -16.08
CA ASN A 137 0.91 -5.60 -16.33
C ASN A 137 2.16 -5.87 -15.48
N VAL A 138 2.52 -7.14 -15.38
CA VAL A 138 3.84 -7.59 -14.91
C VAL A 138 4.23 -8.88 -15.62
N ASP A 139 5.51 -8.97 -15.95
CA ASP A 139 6.15 -10.16 -16.52
C ASP A 139 6.97 -10.86 -15.44
N ILE A 140 6.76 -12.17 -15.27
CA ILE A 140 7.40 -12.95 -14.21
C ILE A 140 8.09 -14.16 -14.83
N ALA A 141 9.42 -14.11 -14.89
CA ALA A 141 10.24 -15.23 -15.31
C ALA A 141 10.20 -16.32 -14.22
N LEU A 142 9.85 -17.55 -14.60
CA LEU A 142 9.77 -18.68 -13.69
C LEU A 142 10.99 -19.59 -13.87
N ASN A 143 11.35 -20.35 -12.83
CA ASN A 143 12.31 -21.44 -13.01
C ASN A 143 11.66 -22.61 -13.77
N SER A 144 12.24 -23.01 -14.90
CA SER A 144 11.67 -24.05 -15.78
C SER A 144 11.63 -25.45 -15.16
N ALA A 145 12.56 -25.76 -14.24
CA ALA A 145 12.59 -27.06 -13.58
C ALA A 145 11.43 -27.21 -12.58
N LYS A 146 11.04 -26.12 -11.90
CA LYS A 146 9.92 -26.12 -10.95
C LYS A 146 8.57 -25.85 -11.59
N TYR A 147 8.52 -24.95 -12.57
CA TYR A 147 7.28 -24.53 -13.22
C TYR A 147 7.42 -24.61 -14.75
N PRO A 148 7.51 -25.83 -15.34
CA PRO A 148 7.68 -25.97 -16.78
C PRO A 148 6.44 -25.43 -17.52
N LEU A 149 6.62 -24.36 -18.30
CA LEU A 149 5.54 -23.76 -19.08
C LEU A 149 5.46 -24.38 -20.47
N SER A 150 4.26 -24.79 -20.87
CA SER A 150 3.94 -25.37 -22.18
C SER A 150 2.43 -25.37 -22.40
N ASP A 151 1.99 -25.78 -23.60
CA ASP A 151 0.56 -25.98 -23.88
C ASP A 151 -0.08 -27.07 -23.01
N ASN A 152 0.75 -27.93 -22.41
CA ASN A 152 0.29 -28.95 -21.47
C ASN A 152 0.35 -28.49 -20.01
N LYS A 153 1.29 -27.62 -19.62
CA LYS A 153 1.50 -27.17 -18.24
C LYS A 153 1.56 -25.65 -18.16
N PHE A 154 0.64 -25.04 -17.41
CA PHE A 154 0.53 -23.58 -17.34
C PHE A 154 -0.08 -23.09 -16.04
N ILE A 155 0.11 -21.80 -15.76
CA ILE A 155 -0.46 -21.15 -14.57
C ILE A 155 -1.90 -20.70 -14.85
N VAL A 156 -2.79 -20.96 -13.89
CA VAL A 156 -4.19 -20.57 -13.94
C VAL A 156 -4.53 -19.72 -12.72
N PHE A 157 -5.19 -18.60 -12.94
CA PHE A 157 -5.87 -17.84 -11.90
C PHE A 157 -7.34 -18.24 -11.83
N HIS A 158 -7.80 -18.61 -10.64
CA HIS A 158 -9.19 -18.97 -10.36
C HIS A 158 -9.76 -18.02 -9.31
N TYR A 159 -10.92 -17.44 -9.58
CA TYR A 159 -11.60 -16.51 -8.68
C TYR A 159 -13.09 -16.48 -9.00
N LYS A 160 -13.87 -15.68 -8.27
CA LYS A 160 -15.30 -15.50 -8.51
C LYS A 160 -15.62 -14.06 -8.89
N VAL A 161 -16.56 -13.90 -9.82
CA VAL A 161 -17.18 -12.61 -10.16
C VAL A 161 -18.68 -12.80 -10.06
N ASN A 162 -19.36 -12.01 -9.22
CA ASN A 162 -20.80 -12.15 -8.96
C ASN A 162 -21.20 -13.61 -8.61
N ASN A 163 -20.39 -14.26 -7.76
CA ASN A 163 -20.52 -15.67 -7.37
C ASN A 163 -20.35 -16.71 -8.50
N SER A 164 -20.08 -16.28 -9.73
CA SER A 164 -19.76 -17.17 -10.86
C SER A 164 -18.26 -17.45 -10.91
N PRO A 165 -17.83 -18.72 -11.04
CA PRO A 165 -16.41 -19.06 -11.12
C PRO A 165 -15.81 -18.56 -12.44
N VAL A 166 -14.62 -18.00 -12.34
CA VAL A 166 -13.81 -17.56 -13.46
C VAL A 166 -12.45 -18.25 -13.35
N SER A 167 -12.01 -18.86 -14.45
CA SER A 167 -10.67 -19.43 -14.57
C SER A 167 -9.98 -18.82 -15.78
N LYS A 168 -8.79 -18.26 -15.55
CA LYS A 168 -7.98 -17.59 -16.56
C LYS A 168 -6.63 -18.29 -16.64
N MET A 169 -6.36 -18.92 -17.77
CA MET A 169 -5.00 -19.30 -18.14
C MET A 169 -4.19 -18.03 -18.35
N LEU A 170 -3.05 -17.91 -17.67
CA LEU A 170 -2.15 -16.79 -17.89
C LEU A 170 -1.44 -16.95 -19.25
N GLY A 171 -1.29 -15.84 -19.96
CA GLY A 171 -0.42 -15.80 -21.12
C GLY A 171 1.02 -16.06 -20.69
N TYR A 172 1.81 -16.69 -21.54
CA TYR A 172 3.22 -16.87 -21.30
C TYR A 172 4.01 -16.75 -22.61
N GLU A 173 5.26 -16.34 -22.49
CA GLU A 173 6.23 -16.34 -23.58
C GLU A 173 7.51 -16.97 -23.05
N GLN A 174 7.95 -18.05 -23.72
CA GLN A 174 9.02 -18.90 -23.22
C GLN A 174 8.73 -19.35 -21.78
N GLN A 175 9.55 -18.92 -20.82
CA GLN A 175 9.44 -19.30 -19.42
C GLN A 175 8.90 -18.14 -18.53
N THR A 176 8.30 -17.13 -19.16
CA THR A 176 7.78 -15.93 -18.49
C THR A 176 6.27 -15.89 -18.57
N ILE A 177 5.59 -15.84 -17.42
CA ILE A 177 4.15 -15.59 -17.37
C ILE A 177 3.88 -14.08 -17.45
N LYS A 178 2.75 -13.73 -18.07
CA LYS A 178 2.28 -12.36 -18.23
C LYS A 178 0.95 -12.21 -17.48
N ILE A 179 0.92 -11.31 -16.51
CA ILE A 179 -0.31 -10.92 -15.82
C ILE A 179 -0.71 -9.56 -16.37
N GLU A 180 -1.85 -9.51 -17.05
CA GLU A 180 -2.35 -8.31 -17.73
C GLU A 180 -3.74 -7.96 -17.18
N LYS A 181 -3.91 -6.72 -16.72
CA LYS A 181 -5.10 -6.25 -16.02
C LYS A 181 -6.37 -6.44 -16.82
N ASP A 182 -6.36 -6.08 -18.09
CA ASP A 182 -7.50 -6.21 -18.99
C ASP A 182 -7.93 -7.68 -19.15
N LYS A 183 -6.98 -8.61 -19.24
CA LYS A 183 -7.25 -10.05 -19.38
C LYS A 183 -7.82 -10.67 -18.10
N ILE A 184 -7.42 -10.15 -16.95
CA ILE A 184 -7.94 -10.58 -15.63
C ILE A 184 -9.31 -9.95 -15.35
N LEU A 185 -9.49 -8.64 -15.54
CA LEU A 185 -10.72 -7.94 -15.15
C LEU A 185 -11.85 -8.11 -16.18
N SER A 186 -11.54 -8.38 -17.45
CA SER A 186 -12.55 -8.64 -18.49
C SER A 186 -13.04 -10.08 -18.41
N THR A 187 -14.21 -10.30 -17.81
CA THR A 187 -14.79 -11.63 -17.67
C THR A 187 -16.16 -11.73 -18.33
N LYS A 188 -16.51 -12.92 -18.83
CA LYS A 188 -17.87 -13.19 -19.33
C LYS A 188 -18.93 -13.20 -18.22
N ALA A 189 -18.51 -13.32 -16.96
CA ALA A 189 -19.36 -13.29 -15.78
C ALA A 189 -19.73 -11.86 -15.33
N GLY A 190 -19.29 -10.85 -16.08
CA GLY A 190 -19.50 -9.43 -15.80
C GLY A 190 -18.19 -8.69 -15.49
N PRO A 191 -18.27 -7.35 -15.37
CA PRO A 191 -17.11 -6.54 -15.02
C PRO A 191 -16.76 -6.74 -13.55
N ILE A 192 -15.46 -6.76 -13.25
CA ILE A 192 -14.96 -6.55 -11.89
C ILE A 192 -14.87 -5.04 -11.70
N ASN A 193 -15.67 -4.50 -10.78
CA ASN A 193 -15.61 -3.08 -10.45
C ASN A 193 -14.39 -2.81 -9.56
N GLY A 194 -13.53 -1.89 -10.01
CA GLY A 194 -12.31 -1.50 -9.30
C GLY A 194 -11.04 -2.17 -9.84
N ASN A 195 -10.01 -2.23 -9.00
CA ASN A 195 -8.68 -2.71 -9.37
C ASN A 195 -8.24 -3.92 -8.52
N GLU A 196 -9.17 -4.60 -7.85
CA GLU A 196 -8.87 -5.68 -6.91
C GLU A 196 -9.64 -6.96 -7.29
N VAL A 197 -8.96 -8.10 -7.20
CA VAL A 197 -9.53 -9.44 -7.33
C VAL A 197 -9.25 -10.20 -6.03
N SER A 198 -10.26 -10.27 -5.18
CA SER A 198 -10.19 -10.98 -3.90
C SER A 198 -10.35 -12.49 -4.08
N ASP A 199 -9.84 -13.25 -3.11
CA ASP A 199 -9.95 -14.72 -3.07
C ASP A 199 -9.43 -15.44 -4.33
N LEU A 200 -8.41 -14.88 -4.98
CA LEU A 200 -7.78 -15.45 -6.16
C LEU A 200 -6.88 -16.61 -5.76
N THR A 201 -7.16 -17.80 -6.30
CA THR A 201 -6.31 -18.97 -6.16
C THR A 201 -5.44 -19.14 -7.40
N VAL A 202 -4.15 -19.40 -7.17
CA VAL A 202 -3.16 -19.66 -8.21
C VAL A 202 -2.93 -21.16 -8.30
N TYR A 203 -3.09 -21.71 -9.49
CA TYR A 203 -2.87 -23.13 -9.78
C TYR A 203 -1.76 -23.34 -10.81
N LEU A 204 -0.99 -24.41 -10.66
CA LEU A 204 -0.30 -25.06 -11.77
C LEU A 204 -1.24 -26.12 -12.35
N TYR A 205 -1.60 -25.99 -13.63
CA TYR A 205 -2.53 -26.89 -14.29
C TYR A 205 -1.80 -27.77 -15.31
N GLU A 206 -2.14 -29.07 -15.35
CA GLU A 206 -1.66 -30.03 -16.34
C GLU A 206 -2.84 -30.59 -17.17
N LYS A 207 -2.81 -30.32 -18.48
CA LYS A 207 -3.92 -30.60 -19.40
C LYS A 207 -4.09 -32.10 -19.70
N SER A 208 -2.99 -32.84 -19.84
CA SER A 208 -2.97 -34.27 -20.15
C SER A 208 -3.69 -35.10 -19.09
N SER A 209 -3.42 -34.83 -17.82
CA SER A 209 -4.02 -35.50 -16.65
C SER A 209 -5.28 -34.83 -16.14
N ARG A 210 -5.57 -33.60 -16.59
CA ARG A 210 -6.59 -32.70 -16.02
C ARG A 210 -6.39 -32.44 -14.52
N SER A 211 -5.15 -32.51 -14.03
CA SER A 211 -4.82 -32.24 -12.64
C SER A 211 -4.45 -30.77 -12.42
N SER A 212 -4.73 -30.28 -11.22
CA SER A 212 -4.32 -28.95 -10.77
C SER A 212 -3.65 -29.05 -9.41
N GLU A 213 -2.53 -28.36 -9.25
CA GLU A 213 -1.86 -28.16 -7.97
C GLU A 213 -2.10 -26.72 -7.49
N GLU A 214 -2.65 -26.55 -6.30
CA GLU A 214 -2.79 -25.23 -5.69
C GLU A 214 -1.43 -24.72 -5.21
N ILE A 215 -1.03 -23.55 -5.71
CA ILE A 215 0.21 -22.89 -5.29
C ILE A 215 -0.06 -22.00 -4.08
N THR A 216 -1.03 -21.09 -4.20
CA THR A 216 -1.38 -20.14 -3.16
C THR A 216 -2.74 -19.50 -3.41
N LYS A 217 -3.26 -18.79 -2.41
CA LYS A 217 -4.45 -17.96 -2.48
C LYS A 217 -4.15 -16.55 -1.97
N LEU A 218 -4.62 -15.53 -2.68
CA LEU A 218 -4.30 -14.13 -2.41
C LEU A 218 -5.37 -13.16 -2.92
N THR A 219 -5.18 -11.89 -2.59
CA THR A 219 -5.86 -10.74 -3.19
C THR A 219 -4.92 -10.06 -4.18
N LEU A 220 -5.31 -10.01 -5.45
CA LEU A 220 -4.54 -9.36 -6.50
C LEU A 220 -5.01 -7.91 -6.66
N VAL A 221 -4.08 -6.95 -6.67
CA VAL A 221 -4.41 -5.52 -6.80
C VAL A 221 -3.60 -4.89 -7.91
N PHE A 222 -4.24 -4.10 -8.77
CA PHE A 222 -3.56 -3.25 -9.74
C PHE A 222 -3.47 -1.82 -9.21
N VAL A 223 -2.26 -1.32 -9.02
CA VAL A 223 -1.97 0.02 -8.51
C VAL A 223 -1.73 0.96 -9.68
N ASP A 224 -2.52 2.02 -9.79
CA ASP A 224 -2.34 3.02 -10.85
C ASP A 224 -0.97 3.70 -10.75
N LYS A 225 -0.19 3.61 -11.84
CA LYS A 225 1.21 4.03 -11.87
C LYS A 225 1.36 5.54 -11.67
N GLU A 226 0.50 6.34 -12.28
CA GLU A 226 0.58 7.80 -12.19
C GLU A 226 0.12 8.32 -10.82
N THR A 227 -0.92 7.71 -10.25
CA THR A 227 -1.37 7.99 -8.88
C THR A 227 -0.26 7.71 -7.88
N LEU A 228 0.38 6.53 -7.98
CA LEU A 228 1.50 6.17 -7.11
C LEU A 228 2.70 7.10 -7.28
N LYS A 229 2.99 7.51 -8.52
CA LYS A 229 4.07 8.47 -8.82
C LYS A 229 3.81 9.83 -8.17
N ASN A 230 2.57 10.32 -8.23
CA ASN A 230 2.17 11.59 -7.60
C ASN A 230 2.20 11.52 -6.07
N GLU A 231 1.82 10.36 -5.52
CA GLU A 231 1.96 10.08 -4.09
C GLU A 231 3.44 10.13 -3.66
N PHE A 232 4.34 9.44 -4.38
CA PHE A 232 5.78 9.50 -4.09
C PHE A 232 6.34 10.91 -4.23
N LYS A 233 5.92 11.68 -5.23
CA LYS A 233 6.30 13.10 -5.38
C LYS A 233 5.87 13.97 -4.19
N THR A 234 4.77 13.64 -3.53
CA THR A 234 4.34 14.33 -2.30
C THR A 234 5.24 13.98 -1.12
N ILE A 235 5.79 12.77 -1.09
CA ILE A 235 6.67 12.28 -0.04
C ILE A 235 8.09 12.85 -0.19
N LEU A 236 8.61 12.96 -1.42
CA LEU A 236 10.00 13.36 -1.69
C LEU A 236 10.46 14.64 -0.97
N PRO A 237 9.72 15.77 -0.98
CA PRO A 237 10.12 16.99 -0.27
C PRO A 237 10.23 16.80 1.24
N ILE A 238 9.46 15.88 1.83
CA ILE A 238 9.52 15.56 3.26
C ILE A 238 10.84 14.86 3.56
N LEU A 239 11.19 13.85 2.77
CA LEU A 239 12.41 13.06 2.95
C LEU A 239 13.69 13.88 2.70
N LYS A 240 13.69 14.73 1.66
CA LYS A 240 14.82 15.63 1.38
C LYS A 240 15.05 16.64 2.50
N ARG A 241 13.98 17.15 3.13
CA ARG A 241 14.09 18.05 4.28
C ARG A 241 14.75 17.38 5.50
N GLN A 242 14.62 16.06 5.60
CA GLN A 242 15.34 15.23 6.57
C GLN A 242 16.78 14.89 6.16
N LYS A 243 17.27 15.47 5.04
CA LYS A 243 18.62 15.26 4.51
C LYS A 243 18.93 13.79 4.19
N MET A 244 17.90 13.02 3.82
CA MET A 244 18.11 11.66 3.31
C MET A 244 18.78 11.71 1.93
N ASN A 245 19.72 10.80 1.69
CA ASN A 245 20.30 10.61 0.37
C ASN A 245 19.36 9.78 -0.53
N ASP A 246 19.64 9.76 -1.83
CA ASP A 246 18.78 9.10 -2.83
C ASP A 246 18.54 7.61 -2.56
N GLU A 247 19.54 6.89 -2.06
CA GLU A 247 19.42 5.47 -1.72
C GLU A 247 18.47 5.27 -0.52
N ALA A 248 18.61 6.09 0.52
CA ALA A 248 17.73 6.06 1.69
C ALA A 248 16.30 6.48 1.31
N ILE A 249 16.13 7.46 0.43
CA ILE A 249 14.84 7.87 -0.11
C ILE A 249 14.20 6.71 -0.88
N LYS A 250 14.93 6.10 -1.82
CA LYS A 250 14.46 4.95 -2.58
C LYS A 250 14.00 3.82 -1.65
N LYS A 251 14.82 3.46 -0.68
CA LYS A 251 14.49 2.44 0.33
C LYS A 251 13.22 2.82 1.10
N TYR A 252 13.09 4.06 1.53
CA TYR A 252 11.90 4.54 2.24
C TYR A 252 10.63 4.41 1.40
N LEU A 253 10.68 4.77 0.10
CA LEU A 253 9.55 4.65 -0.83
C LEU A 253 9.15 3.19 -1.06
N ILE A 254 10.11 2.28 -1.16
CA ILE A 254 9.86 0.84 -1.25
C ILE A 254 9.18 0.36 0.04
N GLU A 255 9.72 0.67 1.21
CA GLU A 255 9.11 0.30 2.50
C GLU A 255 7.69 0.88 2.67
N TYR A 256 7.50 2.13 2.25
CA TYR A 256 6.19 2.79 2.21
C TYR A 256 5.22 1.99 1.34
N TYR A 257 5.65 1.57 0.14
CA TYR A 257 4.83 0.76 -0.75
C TYR A 257 4.40 -0.55 -0.07
N TYR A 258 5.32 -1.30 0.55
CA TYR A 258 4.97 -2.54 1.25
C TYR A 258 4.00 -2.33 2.42
N ASP A 259 4.13 -1.22 3.14
CA ASP A 259 3.23 -0.87 4.26
C ASP A 259 1.78 -0.67 3.82
N PHE A 260 1.53 -0.11 2.63
CA PHE A 260 0.19 0.30 2.20
C PHE A 260 -0.39 -0.53 1.05
N TYR A 261 0.46 -1.01 0.14
CA TYR A 261 0.07 -1.75 -1.05
C TYR A 261 0.39 -3.25 -0.94
N GLY A 262 1.24 -3.69 0.00
CA GLY A 262 1.57 -5.10 0.20
C GLY A 262 2.70 -5.59 -0.72
N ALA A 263 2.78 -6.92 -0.91
CA ALA A 263 3.85 -7.51 -1.72
C ALA A 263 3.69 -7.16 -3.20
N THR A 264 4.79 -7.14 -3.94
CA THR A 264 4.83 -6.84 -5.38
C THR A 264 6.10 -7.45 -5.99
N ASP A 265 6.22 -7.39 -7.31
CA ASP A 265 7.45 -7.74 -8.00
C ASP A 265 8.60 -6.80 -7.57
N SER A 266 9.67 -7.38 -7.05
CA SER A 266 10.78 -6.64 -6.45
C SER A 266 11.53 -5.78 -7.47
N LYS A 267 11.70 -6.28 -8.70
CA LYS A 267 12.36 -5.54 -9.77
C LYS A 267 11.55 -4.31 -10.15
N THR A 268 10.24 -4.48 -10.29
CA THR A 268 9.32 -3.41 -10.69
C THR A 268 9.30 -2.28 -9.67
N ILE A 269 9.15 -2.57 -8.37
CA ILE A 269 9.15 -1.52 -7.34
C ILE A 269 10.53 -0.88 -7.17
N ASP A 270 11.62 -1.65 -7.30
CA ASP A 270 12.99 -1.12 -7.23
C ASP A 270 13.27 -0.12 -8.37
N ALA A 271 12.94 -0.52 -9.60
CA ALA A 271 13.08 0.34 -10.78
C ALA A 271 12.19 1.58 -10.67
N PHE A 272 10.91 1.39 -10.32
CA PHE A 272 9.94 2.48 -10.20
C PHE A 272 10.37 3.51 -9.14
N ALA A 273 10.75 3.08 -7.94
CA ALA A 273 11.24 4.00 -6.90
C ALA A 273 12.52 4.71 -7.36
N GLY A 274 13.45 4.00 -8.01
CA GLY A 274 14.67 4.59 -8.56
C GLY A 274 14.42 5.66 -9.63
N GLU A 275 13.48 5.44 -10.54
CA GLU A 275 13.06 6.40 -11.55
C GLU A 275 12.48 7.67 -10.91
N VAL A 276 11.62 7.52 -9.91
CA VAL A 276 10.98 8.65 -9.23
C VAL A 276 12.01 9.52 -8.50
N VAL A 277 12.99 8.91 -7.83
CA VAL A 277 14.08 9.64 -7.16
C VAL A 277 14.93 10.40 -8.18
N LYS A 278 15.37 9.74 -9.25
CA LYS A 278 16.22 10.36 -10.29
C LYS A 278 15.53 11.50 -11.04
N ALA A 279 14.22 11.40 -11.28
CA ALA A 279 13.46 12.43 -11.98
C ALA A 279 13.23 13.70 -11.14
N ASN A 280 13.57 13.68 -9.85
CA ASN A 280 13.39 14.80 -8.93
C ASN A 280 14.66 14.96 -8.08
N PRO A 281 15.79 15.44 -8.65
CA PRO A 281 17.04 15.67 -7.92
C PRO A 281 16.91 16.79 -6.88
#